data_AF-A0A1Y3W7Q0-F1
#
_entry.id   AF-A0A1Y3W7Q0-F1
#
_cell.length_a   1.000
_cell.length_b   1.000
_cell.length_c   1.000
_cell.angle_alpha   90.00
_cell.angle_beta   90.00
_cell.angle_gamma   90.00
#
_symmetry.space_group_name_H-M   'P 1'
#
loop_
_entity.id
_entity.type
_entity.pdbx_description
1 polymer ?
#
loop_
_entity_poly.entity_id
_entity_poly.type
_entity_poly.pdbx_seq_one_letter_code
_entity_poly.pdbx_strand_id
1 'polypeptide(L)' 'MVREDIYQELYLAITELPEDCREIFWLYLQGRNNKEIAEILSLPEKDVRACKREAIYRLKSRLGGLFFWLQIMRIV' A
#
# COMPACT_ATOMS: atom_id res chain seq x y z
N MET A 1 -12.90 -10.72 15.68
CA MET A 1 -12.56 -11.90 14.86
C MET A 1 -12.45 -11.52 13.39
N VAL A 2 -13.41 -11.78 12.48
CA VAL A 2 -13.16 -11.66 11.02
C VAL A 2 -12.55 -10.32 10.56
N ARG A 3 -12.97 -9.20 11.14
CA ARG A 3 -12.45 -7.87 10.80
C ARG A 3 -10.99 -7.67 11.25
N GLU A 4 -10.64 -8.10 12.46
CA GLU A 4 -9.28 -8.00 12.98
C GLU A 4 -8.32 -8.86 12.16
N ASP A 5 -8.74 -10.08 11.80
CA ASP A 5 -7.95 -10.99 10.98
C ASP A 5 -7.63 -10.38 9.61
N ILE A 6 -8.60 -9.69 9.00
CA ILE A 6 -8.42 -9.00 7.71
C ILE A 6 -7.44 -7.82 7.83
N TYR A 7 -7.56 -7.00 8.88
CA TYR A 7 -6.62 -5.89 9.10
C TYR A 7 -5.22 -6.39 9.43
N GLN A 8 -5.10 -7.49 10.17
CA GLN A 8 -3.83 -8.13 10.46
C GLN A 8 -3.18 -8.67 9.18
N GLU A 9 -3.94 -9.32 8.31
CA GLU A 9 -3.41 -9.79 7.02
C GLU A 9 -2.96 -8.65 6.10
N LEU A 10 -3.72 -7.55 6.05
CA LEU A 10 -3.30 -6.36 5.32
C LEU A 10 -2.03 -5.75 5.92
N TYR A 11 -1.95 -5.66 7.24
CA TYR A 11 -0.78 -5.15 7.94
C TYR A 11 0.46 -6.01 7.64
N LEU A 12 0.36 -7.33 7.76
CA LEU A 12 1.43 -8.27 7.45
C LEU A 12 1.90 -8.12 6.00
N ALA A 13 0.95 -8.04 5.06
CA ALA A 13 1.25 -7.82 3.65
C ALA A 13 2.02 -6.52 3.38
N ILE A 14 1.69 -5.44 4.09
CA ILE A 14 2.41 -4.16 4.01
C ILE A 14 3.81 -4.30 4.64
N THR A 15 3.95 -4.99 5.77
CA THR A 15 5.26 -5.21 6.39
C THR A 15 6.21 -6.07 5.55
N GLU A 16 5.67 -6.92 4.67
CA GLU A 16 6.46 -7.71 3.72
C GLU A 16 6.91 -6.91 2.48
N LEU A 17 6.41 -5.69 2.28
CA LEU A 17 6.91 -4.82 1.23
C LEU A 17 8.38 -4.43 1.46
N PRO A 18 9.16 -4.18 0.39
CA PRO A 18 10.45 -3.52 0.50
C PRO A 18 10.33 -2.23 1.32
N GLU A 19 11.34 -1.92 2.13
CA GLU A 19 11.32 -0.81 3.08
C GLU A 19 10.94 0.52 2.40
N ASP A 20 11.59 0.83 1.28
CA ASP A 20 11.33 2.02 0.46
C ASP A 20 9.86 2.11 -0.01
N CYS A 21 9.22 0.97 -0.31
CA CYS A 21 7.82 0.94 -0.75
C CYS A 21 6.81 0.86 0.36
N ARG A 22 7.21 0.42 1.55
CA ARG A 22 6.34 0.37 2.71
C ARG A 22 5.91 1.76 3.16
N GLU A 23 6.87 2.67 3.29
CA GLU A 23 6.60 4.04 3.75
C GLU A 23 5.75 4.82 2.73
N ILE A 24 6.08 4.71 1.45
CA ILE A 24 5.29 5.29 0.34
C ILE A 24 3.86 4.76 0.39
N PHE A 25 3.67 3.45 0.58
CA PHE A 25 2.35 2.86 0.62
C PHE A 25 1.57 3.29 1.88
N TRP A 26 2.23 3.48 3.02
CA TRP A 26 1.60 3.99 4.23
C TRP A 26 1.03 5.40 4.05
N LEU A 27 1.81 6.32 3.47
CA LEU A 27 1.34 7.67 3.18
C LEU A 27 0.17 7.67 2.19
N TYR A 28 0.19 6.75 1.21
CA TYR A 28 -0.94 6.55 0.30
C TYR A 28 -2.22 6.13 1.03
N LEU A 29 -2.14 5.21 2.00
CA LEU A 29 -3.29 4.80 2.81
C LEU A 29 -3.85 5.92 3.69
N GLN A 30 -3.02 6.90 4.04
CA GLN A 30 -3.45 8.13 4.72
C GLN A 30 -4.14 9.13 3.79
N GLY A 31 -4.32 8.78 2.50
CA GLY A 31 -4.98 9.62 1.50
C GLY A 31 -4.07 10.64 0.83
N ARG A 32 -2.75 10.55 1.03
CA ARG A 32 -1.79 11.43 0.33
C ARG A 32 -1.68 11.05 -1.14
N ASN A 33 -1.62 12.06 -2.00
CA ASN A 33 -1.38 11.87 -3.43
C ASN A 33 0.12 11.72 -3.72
N ASN A 34 0.47 11.31 -4.95
CA ASN A 34 1.86 11.00 -5.30
C ASN A 34 2.80 12.21 -5.16
N LYS A 35 2.31 13.42 -5.43
CA LYS A 35 3.09 14.66 -5.33
C LYS A 35 3.35 15.00 -3.87
N GLU A 36 2.35 14.90 -3.01
CA GLU A 36 2.52 15.10 -1.56
C GLU A 36 3.50 14.10 -0.97
N ILE A 37 3.42 12.83 -1.37
CA ILE A 37 4.35 11.78 -0.91
C ILE A 37 5.78 12.08 -1.38
N ALA A 38 5.93 12.48 -2.65
CA ALA A 38 7.22 12.86 -3.22
C ALA A 38 7.85 14.03 -2.45
N GLU A 39 7.06 15.03 -2.08
CA GLU A 39 7.50 16.18 -1.27
C GLU A 39 7.87 15.75 0.16
N ILE A 40 7.04 14.95 0.83
CA ILE A 40 7.27 14.47 2.20
C ILE A 40 8.57 13.65 2.29
N LEU A 41 8.79 12.74 1.34
CA LEU A 41 9.95 11.84 1.35
C LEU A 41 11.16 12.41 0.60
N SER A 42 11.05 13.61 0.02
CA SER A 42 12.08 14.21 -0.84
C SER A 42 12.54 13.27 -1.98
N LEU A 43 11.58 12.56 -2.59
CA LEU A 43 11.80 11.62 -3.68
C LEU A 43 11.22 12.16 -4.99
N PRO A 44 11.75 11.77 -6.16
CA PRO A 44 11.10 12.05 -7.43
C PRO A 44 9.71 11.40 -7.49
N GLU A 45 8.70 12.14 -7.94
CA GLU A 45 7.32 11.62 -8.06
C GLU A 45 7.22 10.39 -8.99
N LYS A 46 8.12 10.27 -9.96
CA LYS A 46 8.24 9.08 -10.81
C LYS A 46 8.59 7.80 -10.01
N ASP A 47 9.41 7.94 -8.97
CA ASP A 47 9.89 6.82 -8.17
C ASP A 47 8.78 6.42 -7.18
N VAL A 48 8.04 7.40 -6.63
CA VAL A 48 6.81 7.16 -5.87
C VAL A 48 5.79 6.37 -6.70
N ARG A 49 5.57 6.73 -7.96
CA ARG A 49 4.67 5.99 -8.87
C ARG A 49 5.15 4.56 -9.13
N ALA A 50 6.44 4.37 -9.39
CA ALA A 50 7.01 3.05 -9.64
C ALA A 50 6.85 2.14 -8.41
N CYS A 51 7.16 2.68 -7.24
CA CYS A 51 7.11 1.98 -5.97
C CYS A 51 5.67 1.65 -5.54
N LYS A 52 4.69 2.55 -5.76
CA LYS A 52 3.27 2.23 -5.59
C LYS A 52 2.81 1.11 -6.52
N ARG A 53 3.24 1.12 -7.78
CA ARG A 53 2.88 0.06 -8.74
C ARG A 53 3.41 -1.30 -8.27
N GLU A 54 4.67 -1.34 -7.83
CA GLU A 54 5.30 -2.54 -7.29
C GLU A 54 4.62 -3.02 -6.01
N ALA A 55 4.31 -2.11 -5.08
CA ALA A 55 3.59 -2.44 -3.85
C ALA A 55 2.20 -3.03 -4.15
N ILE A 56 1.42 -2.40 -5.04
CA ILE A 56 0.11 -2.92 -5.45
C ILE A 56 0.24 -4.30 -6.10
N TYR A 57 1.25 -4.51 -6.94
CA TYR A 57 1.49 -5.81 -7.58
C TYR A 57 1.76 -6.89 -6.53
N ARG A 58 2.65 -6.63 -5.57
CA ARG A 58 2.96 -7.58 -4.47
C ARG A 58 1.75 -7.86 -3.60
N LEU A 59 1.02 -6.82 -3.20
CA LEU A 59 -0.18 -6.96 -2.37
C LEU A 59 -1.26 -7.76 -3.08
N LYS A 60 -1.48 -7.54 -4.39
CA LYS A 60 -2.40 -8.33 -5.20
C LYS A 60 -1.98 -9.79 -5.26
N SER A 61 -0.70 -10.07 -5.49
CA SER A 61 -0.20 -11.44 -5.56
C SER A 61 -0.29 -12.17 -4.22
N ARG A 62 -0.05 -11.48 -3.09
CA ARG A 62 -0.10 -12.07 -1.74
C ARG A 62 -1.53 -12.26 -1.23
N LEU A 63 -2.37 -11.24 -1.35
CA LEU A 63 -3.72 -11.23 -0.77
C LEU A 63 -4.79 -11.81 -1.69
N GLY A 64 -4.51 -11.90 -3.00
CA GLY A 64 -5.42 -12.48 -3.99
C GLY A 64 -6.82 -11.84 -3.95
N GLY A 65 -7.85 -12.68 -3.78
CA GLY A 65 -9.25 -12.24 -3.70
C GLY A 65 -9.52 -11.21 -2.59
N LEU A 66 -8.78 -11.30 -1.48
CA LEU A 66 -8.92 -10.36 -0.36
C LEU A 66 -8.54 -8.93 -0.78
N PHE A 67 -7.56 -8.75 -1.67
CA PHE A 67 -7.18 -7.42 -2.17
C PHE A 67 -8.34 -6.72 -2.86
N PHE A 68 -9.08 -7.44 -3.72
CA PHE A 68 -10.23 -6.89 -4.42
C PHE A 68 -11.37 -6.53 -3.45
N TRP A 69 -11.59 -7.37 -2.44
CA TRP A 69 -12.57 -7.09 -1.40
C TRP A 69 -12.22 -5.81 -0.62
N LEU A 70 -10.94 -5.64 -0.24
CA LEU A 70 -10.47 -4.44 0.47
C LEU A 70 -10.65 -3.15 -0.36
N GLN A 71 -10.47 -3.23 -1.69
CA GLN A 71 -10.72 -2.12 -2.62
C GLN A 71 -12.21 -1.76 -2.71
N ILE A 72 -13.10 -2.77 -2.81
CA ILE A 72 -14.56 -2.55 -2.81
C ILE A 72 -15.01 -1.87 -1.52
N MET A 73 -14.42 -2.28 -0.39
CA MET A 73 -14.67 -1.70 0.93
C MET A 73 -13.98 -0.35 1.15
N ARG A 74 -13.23 0.16 0.17
CA ARG A 74 -12.50 1.44 0.22
C ARG A 74 -11.49 1.53 1.37
N ILE A 75 -10.89 0.41 1.74
CA ILE A 75 -9.83 0.33 2.76
C ILE A 75 -8.46 0.65 2.16
N VAL A 76 -8.28 0.37 0.86
CA VAL A 76 -7.04 0.55 0.07
C VAL A 76 -7.36 1.16 -1.29
#